data_AF-B9DUB3-F1
#
_entry.id   AF-B9DUB3-F1
#
_cell.length_a   1.000
_cell.length_b   1.000
_cell.length_c   1.000
_cell.angle_alpha   90.00
_cell.angle_beta   90.00
_cell.angle_gamma   90.00
#
_symmetry.space_group_name_H-M   'P 1'
#
loop_
_entity.id
_entity.type
_entity.pdbx_description
1 polymer ?
#
loop_
_entity_poly.entity_id
_entity_poly.type
_entity_poly.pdbx_seq_one_letter_code
_entity_poly.pdbx_strand_id
1 'polypeptide(L)'
;MVTKRKIIKYSINFLLVCLPLWFGLFLINHKIQKTETRSDFKSRWVTYHWEDGRISIGKALEKAGASKVISVDWQSEKHLPSPSKSISQKEIHKTLAVRLKAKASAKENNAILKKAFDFARKHPGTDLIFPKGHFKLGTLTPDKDYQVLPSHTSLIGRQTTLLISGSEYWLGLPSGPKAEDGVSDFRMTGLHFKAQNLVKGDKLLIMVDHGKDWFISHNRFTLVHQKGSHVFDLGSLQNSRFSENEFYGYAPDLDSQELFKKDHNLHDFYAEAIQLDASDPNGVWDAGIIKSIQANNHLYNQTRFLCNGISIDHNHFLPYKNEKGNIIAYGASIGQHSSKVGQVSIRHNVFENCIVSQFSPVKSWVLAPIHVLSDQLDCFNNVFKE
;
A
#
# COMPACT_ATOMS: atom_id res chain seq x y z
N MET A 1 -68.18 7.32 15.35
CA MET A 1 -67.03 7.75 14.52
C MET A 1 -66.06 6.58 14.37
N VAL A 2 -65.82 6.23 13.10
CA VAL A 2 -64.95 5.21 12.48
C VAL A 2 -63.67 4.95 13.30
N THR A 3 -63.40 3.81 13.96
CA THR A 3 -63.20 2.38 13.61
C THR A 3 -61.95 1.98 12.80
N LYS A 4 -61.17 1.07 13.44
CA LYS A 4 -60.48 -0.14 12.92
C LYS A 4 -58.98 -0.09 12.58
N ARG A 5 -58.26 -0.97 13.30
CA ARG A 5 -56.98 -1.62 12.95
C ARG A 5 -57.12 -2.53 11.70
N LYS A 6 -56.03 -2.68 10.94
CA LYS A 6 -55.57 -3.89 10.17
C LYS A 6 -54.04 -3.70 9.96
N ILE A 7 -53.09 -4.58 10.28
CA ILE A 7 -52.89 -6.03 10.12
C ILE A 7 -52.83 -6.46 8.64
N ILE A 8 -51.57 -6.70 8.19
CA ILE A 8 -51.05 -7.93 7.51
C ILE A 8 -50.82 -7.99 5.98
N LYS A 9 -49.56 -8.38 5.65
CA LYS A 9 -49.01 -9.34 4.65
C LYS A 9 -48.86 -9.06 3.12
N TYR A 10 -47.61 -9.31 2.71
CA TYR A 10 -47.09 -10.18 1.62
C TYR A 10 -46.90 -9.71 0.17
N SER A 11 -45.63 -9.78 -0.26
CA SER A 11 -45.00 -10.39 -1.46
C SER A 11 -45.78 -10.58 -2.76
N ILE A 12 -45.11 -10.30 -3.90
CA ILE A 12 -45.21 -11.08 -5.16
C ILE A 12 -43.84 -11.07 -5.87
N ASN A 13 -43.34 -12.28 -6.17
CA ASN A 13 -42.40 -12.63 -7.24
C ASN A 13 -43.20 -12.91 -8.53
N PHE A 14 -42.65 -12.58 -9.72
CA PHE A 14 -42.72 -13.31 -11.02
C PHE A 14 -42.25 -12.33 -12.12
N LEU A 15 -41.21 -12.54 -12.94
CA LEU A 15 -40.86 -13.55 -13.95
C LEU A 15 -40.98 -12.96 -15.39
N LEU A 16 -39.84 -12.99 -16.10
CA LEU A 16 -39.58 -12.95 -17.56
C LEU A 16 -40.73 -12.71 -18.55
N VAL A 17 -40.53 -11.79 -19.53
CA VAL A 17 -40.70 -11.99 -21.00
C VAL A 17 -39.82 -10.97 -21.80
N CYS A 18 -39.38 -11.42 -22.98
CA CYS A 18 -38.39 -10.95 -23.96
C CYS A 18 -38.62 -9.60 -24.72
N LEU A 19 -37.49 -8.96 -25.13
CA LEU A 19 -37.09 -8.29 -26.42
C LEU A 19 -38.13 -7.63 -27.38
N PRO A 20 -37.73 -6.81 -28.39
CA PRO A 20 -36.86 -5.62 -28.48
C PRO A 20 -37.49 -4.45 -29.32
N LEU A 21 -36.71 -3.39 -29.63
CA LEU A 21 -36.81 -2.41 -30.75
C LEU A 21 -37.09 -0.91 -30.46
N TRP A 22 -36.03 -0.12 -30.72
CA TRP A 22 -35.93 1.09 -31.57
C TRP A 22 -36.53 2.47 -31.19
N PHE A 23 -35.60 3.45 -31.28
CA PHE A 23 -35.66 4.85 -31.74
C PHE A 23 -36.20 5.99 -30.84
N GLY A 24 -35.42 7.08 -30.85
CA GLY A 24 -35.95 8.44 -30.90
C GLY A 24 -35.49 9.41 -29.81
N LEU A 25 -34.51 10.27 -30.15
CA LEU A 25 -34.34 11.57 -29.52
C LEU A 25 -35.68 12.33 -29.45
N PHE A 26 -35.98 13.00 -28.34
CA PHE A 26 -36.40 14.41 -28.35
C PHE A 26 -36.28 15.03 -26.95
N LEU A 27 -35.69 16.23 -26.92
CA LEU A 27 -35.62 17.12 -25.77
C LEU A 27 -37.01 17.70 -25.45
N ILE A 28 -37.25 18.01 -24.17
CA ILE A 28 -37.75 19.28 -23.60
C ILE A 28 -38.52 19.00 -22.30
N ASN A 29 -37.86 19.37 -21.19
CA ASN A 29 -38.37 20.21 -20.10
C ASN A 29 -39.82 20.00 -19.63
N HIS A 30 -39.99 19.57 -18.37
CA HIS A 30 -40.86 20.28 -17.40
C HIS A 30 -40.47 19.91 -15.96
N LYS A 31 -40.13 20.94 -15.17
CA LYS A 31 -40.00 20.90 -13.71
C LYS A 31 -41.39 20.90 -13.08
N ILE A 32 -41.67 19.94 -12.20
CA ILE A 32 -42.53 20.17 -11.03
C ILE A 32 -41.82 19.59 -9.81
N GLN A 33 -41.49 20.48 -8.87
CA GLN A 33 -41.06 20.14 -7.51
C GLN A 33 -42.27 19.86 -6.65
N LYS A 34 -42.23 18.76 -5.89
CA LYS A 34 -42.68 18.76 -4.49
C LYS A 34 -41.85 17.74 -3.70
N THR A 35 -41.07 18.29 -2.80
CA THR A 35 -40.27 17.63 -1.77
C THR A 35 -41.14 17.18 -0.61
N GLU A 36 -41.00 15.93 -0.21
CA GLU A 36 -40.98 15.52 1.19
C GLU A 36 -40.01 14.34 1.31
N THR A 37 -38.88 14.53 2.00
CA THR A 37 -38.37 13.55 2.97
C THR A 37 -37.28 14.17 3.84
N ARG A 38 -37.41 13.87 5.12
CA ARG A 38 -36.51 14.08 6.25
C ARG A 38 -35.14 13.40 6.08
N SER A 39 -34.24 13.93 6.91
CA SER A 39 -33.07 13.35 7.58
C SER A 39 -31.78 13.12 6.80
N ASP A 40 -30.73 13.48 7.54
CA ASP A 40 -29.36 12.99 7.50
C ASP A 40 -28.37 13.72 6.58
N PHE A 41 -27.46 14.42 7.28
CA PHE A 41 -26.21 14.98 6.80
C PHE A 41 -25.46 13.95 5.94
N LYS A 42 -25.41 14.20 4.63
CA LYS A 42 -24.46 13.57 3.71
C LYS A 42 -23.52 14.62 3.14
N SER A 43 -22.23 14.29 3.19
CA SER A 43 -21.11 14.91 2.49
C SER A 43 -21.48 15.35 1.07
N ARG A 44 -21.18 16.60 0.72
CA ARG A 44 -21.37 17.10 -0.65
C ARG A 44 -20.03 17.15 -1.38
N TRP A 45 -20.00 16.41 -2.48
CA TRP A 45 -19.00 16.46 -3.53
C TRP A 45 -18.98 17.86 -4.17
N VAL A 46 -17.80 18.43 -4.38
CA VAL A 46 -17.61 19.62 -5.23
C VAL A 46 -17.20 19.12 -6.61
N THR A 47 -18.04 19.38 -7.61
CA THR A 47 -17.74 19.09 -9.02
C THR A 47 -17.09 20.31 -9.63
N TYR A 48 -15.91 20.13 -10.25
CA TYR A 48 -15.22 21.16 -11.01
C TYR A 48 -15.65 21.09 -12.47
N HIS A 49 -16.01 22.23 -13.06
CA HIS A 49 -16.19 22.38 -14.50
C HIS A 49 -15.06 23.24 -15.06
N TRP A 50 -14.47 22.78 -16.15
CA TRP A 50 -13.33 23.41 -16.83
C TRP A 50 -13.85 23.99 -18.15
N GLU A 51 -13.99 25.31 -18.21
CA GLU A 51 -14.23 26.05 -19.45
C GLU A 51 -13.30 27.28 -19.47
N ASP A 52 -12.54 27.41 -20.57
CA ASP A 52 -11.78 28.60 -20.96
C ASP A 52 -10.90 29.26 -19.89
N GLY A 53 -10.16 28.45 -19.13
CA GLY A 53 -9.04 28.93 -18.30
C GLY A 53 -9.45 29.78 -17.09
N ARG A 54 -10.73 29.79 -16.67
CA ARG A 54 -11.20 30.50 -15.48
C ARG A 54 -11.97 29.58 -14.54
N ILE A 55 -11.52 29.47 -13.29
CA ILE A 55 -12.28 28.78 -12.23
C ILE A 55 -13.37 29.74 -11.74
N SER A 56 -14.62 29.45 -12.07
CA SER A 56 -15.78 30.23 -11.60
C SER A 56 -16.29 29.67 -10.27
N ILE A 57 -15.81 30.18 -9.13
CA ILE A 57 -16.42 29.94 -7.81
C ILE A 57 -17.62 30.89 -7.66
N GLY A 58 -18.65 30.71 -8.49
CA GLY A 58 -19.71 31.72 -8.65
C GLY A 58 -21.10 31.30 -8.16
N LYS A 59 -21.46 30.02 -8.21
CA LYS A 59 -22.87 29.60 -7.98
C LYS A 59 -23.12 28.76 -6.73
N ALA A 60 -22.07 28.38 -5.99
CA ALA A 60 -22.21 27.61 -4.75
C ALA A 60 -22.37 28.49 -3.49
N LEU A 61 -21.93 29.75 -3.52
CA LEU A 61 -21.90 30.63 -2.33
C LEU A 61 -23.18 31.45 -2.13
N GLU A 62 -23.93 31.79 -3.18
CA GLU A 62 -25.22 32.51 -3.03
C GLU A 62 -26.31 31.66 -2.38
N LYS A 63 -26.24 30.33 -2.49
CA LYS A 63 -27.19 29.42 -1.82
C LYS A 63 -26.87 29.13 -0.34
N ALA A 64 -25.76 29.65 0.17
CA ALA A 64 -25.26 29.38 1.52
C ALA A 64 -25.46 30.53 2.53
N GLY A 65 -26.14 31.62 2.15
CA GLY A 65 -26.48 32.69 3.09
C GLY A 65 -25.29 33.46 3.67
N ALA A 66 -24.13 33.42 3.00
CA ALA A 66 -22.95 34.17 3.42
C ALA A 66 -23.08 35.65 3.02
N SER A 67 -23.60 36.47 3.93
CA SER A 67 -23.64 37.93 3.79
C SER A 67 -22.25 38.54 4.05
N LYS A 68 -21.31 38.34 3.12
CA LYS A 68 -20.14 39.21 2.92
C LYS A 68 -19.51 38.90 1.56
N VAL A 69 -19.88 39.71 0.58
CA VAL A 69 -19.21 39.79 -0.71
C VAL A 69 -17.86 40.47 -0.45
N ILE A 70 -16.75 39.75 -0.63
CA ILE A 70 -15.44 40.38 -0.76
C ILE A 70 -15.38 40.87 -2.21
N SER A 71 -15.76 42.12 -2.43
CA SER A 71 -15.53 42.81 -3.70
C SER A 71 -14.03 43.12 -3.80
N VAL A 72 -13.34 42.44 -4.72
CA VAL A 72 -11.99 42.86 -5.11
C VAL A 72 -12.16 43.79 -6.31
N ASP A 73 -12.06 45.10 -6.06
CA ASP A 73 -12.02 46.12 -7.10
C ASP A 73 -10.76 45.94 -7.95
N TRP A 74 -10.95 45.76 -9.26
CA TRP A 74 -9.87 45.69 -10.23
C TRP A 74 -9.87 46.95 -11.09
N GLN A 75 -9.33 48.05 -10.55
CA GLN A 75 -8.91 49.23 -11.32
C GLN A 75 -7.64 49.85 -10.73
N SER A 76 -6.49 49.46 -11.28
CA SER A 76 -5.48 50.42 -11.75
C SER A 76 -4.43 49.68 -12.57
N GLU A 77 -4.49 49.85 -13.89
CA GLU A 77 -3.38 49.61 -14.79
C GLU A 77 -2.20 50.51 -14.38
N LYS A 78 -1.20 49.92 -13.72
CA LYS A 78 0.23 50.29 -13.75
C LYS A 78 0.94 49.43 -12.71
N HIS A 79 1.80 48.52 -13.19
CA HIS A 79 2.51 47.44 -12.50
C HIS A 79 1.90 46.04 -12.64
N LEU A 80 1.75 45.59 -13.88
CA LEU A 80 1.88 44.15 -14.16
C LEU A 80 3.37 43.79 -14.05
N PRO A 81 3.78 42.82 -13.21
CA PRO A 81 5.09 42.22 -13.35
C PRO A 81 5.16 41.54 -14.71
N SER A 82 6.24 41.80 -15.46
CA SER A 82 6.53 41.14 -16.73
C SER A 82 6.31 39.63 -16.64
N PRO A 83 5.80 38.96 -17.69
CA PRO A 83 5.72 37.51 -17.74
C PRO A 83 7.14 36.96 -17.93
N SER A 84 7.88 36.84 -16.84
CA SER A 84 9.19 36.19 -16.81
C SER A 84 9.42 35.46 -15.50
N LYS A 85 8.60 34.44 -15.25
CA LYS A 85 9.12 33.20 -14.71
C LYS A 85 8.64 32.08 -15.61
N SER A 86 9.54 31.62 -16.48
CA SER A 86 9.42 30.28 -17.04
C SER A 86 9.14 29.33 -15.88
N ILE A 87 8.14 28.47 -16.03
CA ILE A 87 8.03 27.28 -15.20
C ILE A 87 9.39 26.59 -15.36
N SER A 88 10.20 26.60 -14.30
CA SER A 88 11.50 25.98 -14.37
C SER A 88 11.26 24.51 -14.70
N GLN A 89 12.05 23.96 -15.61
CA GLN A 89 11.98 22.57 -16.06
C GLN A 89 12.07 21.52 -14.92
N LYS A 90 12.27 21.96 -13.66
CA LYS A 90 12.24 21.18 -12.43
C LYS A 90 10.84 20.74 -11.97
N GLU A 91 9.74 21.32 -12.46
CA GLU A 91 8.38 20.95 -12.02
C GLU A 91 7.60 20.06 -13.01
N ILE A 92 8.25 19.54 -14.06
CA ILE A 92 7.64 18.49 -14.90
C ILE A 92 7.92 17.15 -14.22
N HIS A 93 6.97 16.62 -13.45
CA HIS A 93 6.98 15.22 -13.03
C HIS A 93 7.17 14.34 -14.27
N LYS A 94 8.31 13.66 -14.37
CA LYS A 94 8.64 12.86 -15.56
C LYS A 94 7.96 11.51 -15.43
N THR A 95 7.05 11.19 -16.32
CA THR A 95 6.46 9.84 -16.35
C THR A 95 7.29 8.92 -17.24
N LEU A 96 7.68 7.75 -16.73
CA LEU A 96 8.31 6.67 -17.51
C LEU A 96 7.41 5.43 -17.51
N ALA A 97 6.98 5.01 -18.69
CA ALA A 97 6.31 3.73 -18.85
C ALA A 97 7.31 2.57 -18.76
N VAL A 98 7.16 1.70 -17.76
CA VAL A 98 7.96 0.49 -17.62
C VAL A 98 7.53 -0.51 -18.68
N ARG A 99 8.48 -1.01 -19.50
CA ARG A 99 8.16 -1.83 -20.68
C ARG A 99 8.25 -3.34 -20.41
N LEU A 100 7.66 -3.81 -19.31
CA LEU A 100 7.60 -5.24 -19.00
C LEU A 100 6.86 -6.00 -20.11
N LYS A 101 7.24 -7.26 -20.33
CA LYS A 101 6.69 -8.10 -21.39
C LYS A 101 6.11 -9.39 -20.81
N ALA A 102 4.84 -9.66 -21.10
CA ALA A 102 4.13 -10.82 -20.55
C ALA A 102 4.74 -12.17 -20.96
N LYS A 103 5.33 -12.24 -22.17
CA LYS A 103 5.99 -13.45 -22.70
C LYS A 103 7.48 -13.53 -22.35
N ALA A 104 8.05 -12.51 -21.71
CA ALA A 104 9.46 -12.53 -21.33
C ALA A 104 9.69 -13.43 -20.11
N SER A 105 10.92 -13.93 -20.02
CA SER A 105 11.42 -14.59 -18.82
C SER A 105 11.52 -13.61 -17.64
N ALA A 106 11.60 -14.16 -16.42
CA ALA A 106 11.80 -13.36 -15.21
C ALA A 106 13.08 -12.52 -15.31
N LYS A 107 14.20 -13.10 -15.75
CA LYS A 107 15.48 -12.41 -15.95
C LYS A 107 15.38 -11.20 -16.89
N GLU A 108 14.66 -11.33 -18.01
CA GLU A 108 14.48 -10.23 -18.95
C GLU A 108 13.65 -9.08 -18.36
N ASN A 109 12.56 -9.41 -17.65
CA ASN A 109 11.73 -8.41 -16.98
C ASN A 109 12.46 -7.78 -15.78
N ASN A 110 13.25 -8.53 -15.01
CA ASN A 110 14.14 -8.01 -13.97
C ASN A 110 15.14 -7.00 -14.55
N ALA A 111 15.73 -7.28 -15.71
CA ALA A 111 16.62 -6.33 -16.39
C ALA A 111 15.89 -5.06 -16.89
N ILE A 112 14.64 -5.18 -17.33
CA ILE A 112 13.81 -4.02 -17.71
C ILE A 112 13.49 -3.17 -16.47
N LEU A 113 13.09 -3.82 -15.37
CA LEU A 113 12.75 -3.16 -14.11
C LEU A 113 13.98 -2.44 -13.54
N LYS A 114 15.14 -3.11 -13.52
CA LYS A 114 16.42 -2.54 -13.08
C LYS A 114 16.76 -1.27 -13.85
N LYS A 115 16.63 -1.29 -15.17
CA LYS A 115 16.85 -0.10 -16.01
C LYS A 115 15.87 1.03 -15.69
N ALA A 116 14.61 0.73 -15.40
CA ALA A 116 13.63 1.74 -15.02
C ALA A 116 13.94 2.36 -13.65
N PHE A 117 14.32 1.56 -12.68
CA PHE A 117 14.72 2.04 -11.35
C PHE A 117 16.02 2.84 -11.42
N ASP A 118 17.02 2.37 -12.18
CA ASP A 118 18.26 3.11 -12.44
C ASP A 118 18.00 4.46 -13.09
N PHE A 119 17.05 4.53 -14.03
CA PHE A 119 16.64 5.78 -14.64
C PHE A 119 16.01 6.72 -13.61
N ALA A 120 15.07 6.24 -12.77
CA ALA A 120 14.42 7.04 -11.74
C ALA A 120 15.42 7.54 -10.68
N ARG A 121 16.40 6.73 -10.27
CA ARG A 121 17.49 7.15 -9.37
C ARG A 121 18.30 8.32 -9.93
N LYS A 122 18.54 8.33 -11.25
CA LYS A 122 19.25 9.42 -11.94
C LYS A 122 18.38 10.64 -12.24
N HIS A 123 17.06 10.49 -12.16
CA HIS A 123 16.09 11.54 -12.46
C HIS A 123 14.99 11.58 -11.37
N PRO A 124 15.31 12.07 -10.15
CA PRO A 124 14.33 12.23 -9.08
C PRO A 124 13.08 13.00 -9.54
N GLY A 125 11.92 12.64 -9.01
CA GLY A 125 10.62 13.13 -9.47
C GLY A 125 10.04 12.37 -10.67
N THR A 126 10.58 11.17 -10.96
CA THR A 126 10.07 10.32 -12.05
C THR A 126 9.00 9.36 -11.53
N ASP A 127 7.83 9.34 -12.15
CA ASP A 127 6.80 8.33 -11.89
C ASP A 127 6.97 7.13 -12.84
N LEU A 128 7.08 5.92 -12.29
CA LEU A 128 7.18 4.67 -13.03
C LEU A 128 5.80 4.04 -13.19
N ILE A 129 5.27 4.05 -14.41
CA ILE A 129 3.96 3.48 -14.73
C ILE A 129 4.14 2.06 -15.23
N PHE A 130 3.60 1.11 -14.48
CA PHE A 130 3.65 -0.30 -14.85
C PHE A 130 2.53 -0.64 -15.85
N PRO A 131 2.80 -1.53 -16.81
CA PRO A 131 1.82 -1.90 -17.82
C PRO A 131 0.74 -2.80 -17.21
N LYS A 132 -0.45 -2.78 -17.79
CA LYS A 132 -1.52 -3.73 -17.47
C LYS A 132 -1.11 -5.14 -17.90
N GLY A 133 -1.38 -6.15 -17.08
CA GLY A 133 -1.16 -7.56 -17.40
C GLY A 133 -0.37 -8.30 -16.34
N HIS A 134 0.15 -9.47 -16.71
CA HIS A 134 0.90 -10.36 -15.83
C HIS A 134 2.35 -10.49 -16.32
N PHE A 135 3.31 -10.23 -15.44
CA PHE A 135 4.72 -10.15 -15.81
C PHE A 135 5.56 -10.95 -14.82
N LYS A 136 6.32 -11.92 -15.32
CA LYS A 136 7.23 -12.71 -14.49
C LYS A 136 8.39 -11.86 -14.02
N LEU A 137 8.71 -11.91 -12.73
CA LEU A 137 9.89 -11.36 -12.08
C LEU A 137 10.50 -12.44 -11.17
N GLY A 138 11.67 -12.17 -10.61
CA GLY A 138 12.31 -13.03 -9.63
C GLY A 138 13.51 -13.81 -10.15
N THR A 139 14.26 -14.35 -9.20
CA THR A 139 15.55 -15.00 -9.35
C THR A 139 15.75 -16.07 -8.28
N LEU A 140 16.72 -16.95 -8.49
CA LEU A 140 17.20 -17.89 -7.47
C LEU A 140 18.45 -17.37 -6.72
N THR A 141 19.01 -16.23 -7.16
CA THR A 141 20.20 -15.60 -6.56
C THR A 141 19.90 -14.13 -6.24
N PRO A 142 18.99 -13.85 -5.29
CA PRO A 142 18.54 -12.49 -5.00
C PRO A 142 19.61 -11.60 -4.33
N ASP A 143 20.71 -12.20 -3.86
CA ASP A 143 21.93 -11.51 -3.42
C ASP A 143 22.69 -10.84 -4.59
N LYS A 144 22.48 -11.31 -5.82
CA LYS A 144 23.16 -10.81 -7.04
C LYS A 144 22.22 -10.13 -8.02
N ASP A 145 20.96 -10.56 -8.08
CA ASP A 145 19.93 -10.00 -8.94
C ASP A 145 18.82 -9.39 -8.09
N TYR A 146 19.00 -8.11 -7.76
CA TYR A 146 18.06 -7.31 -6.97
C TYR A 146 17.83 -5.94 -7.62
N GLN A 147 16.74 -5.31 -7.20
CA GLN A 147 16.39 -3.94 -7.55
C GLN A 147 16.84 -2.99 -6.43
N VAL A 148 17.29 -1.80 -6.80
CA VAL A 148 17.56 -0.74 -5.82
C VAL A 148 16.50 0.34 -5.98
N LEU A 149 15.78 0.61 -4.90
CA LEU A 149 14.66 1.53 -4.89
C LEU A 149 15.12 2.99 -5.14
N PRO A 150 14.37 3.75 -5.96
CA PRO A 150 14.62 5.17 -6.18
C PRO A 150 13.89 6.05 -5.15
N SER A 151 14.54 7.13 -4.72
CA SER A 151 13.90 8.24 -3.99
C SER A 151 13.07 9.12 -4.94
N HIS A 152 12.15 9.91 -4.37
CA HIS A 152 11.28 10.86 -5.07
C HIS A 152 10.59 10.24 -6.29
N THR A 153 10.01 9.06 -6.10
CA THR A 153 9.49 8.23 -7.20
C THR A 153 8.20 7.57 -6.79
N SER A 154 7.22 7.56 -7.69
CA SER A 154 6.01 6.76 -7.55
C SER A 154 6.07 5.52 -8.45
N LEU A 155 5.80 4.34 -7.89
CA LEU A 155 5.53 3.12 -8.63
C LEU A 155 4.01 2.95 -8.75
N ILE A 156 3.50 2.99 -9.97
CA ILE A 156 2.04 3.02 -10.22
C ILE A 156 1.65 1.82 -11.09
N GLY A 157 0.98 0.85 -10.47
CA GLY A 157 0.33 -0.26 -11.13
C GLY A 157 -1.05 0.11 -11.68
N ARG A 158 -1.42 -0.49 -12.81
CA ARG A 158 -2.73 -0.32 -13.45
C ARG A 158 -3.26 -1.67 -13.89
N GLN A 159 -3.83 -2.43 -12.96
CA GLN A 159 -4.15 -3.84 -13.18
C GLN A 159 -2.89 -4.63 -13.57
N THR A 160 -1.81 -4.39 -12.83
CA THR A 160 -0.50 -4.98 -13.04
C THR A 160 -0.28 -6.08 -12.00
N THR A 161 -0.04 -7.30 -12.47
CA THR A 161 0.38 -8.42 -11.65
C THR A 161 1.84 -8.76 -11.92
N LEU A 162 2.66 -8.70 -10.89
CA LEU A 162 4.05 -9.14 -10.89
C LEU A 162 4.10 -10.57 -10.34
N LEU A 163 4.35 -11.54 -11.22
CA LEU A 163 4.44 -12.95 -10.89
C LEU A 163 5.85 -13.27 -10.40
N ILE A 164 6.02 -13.40 -9.08
CA ILE A 164 7.31 -13.66 -8.46
C ILE A 164 7.66 -15.14 -8.63
N SER A 165 8.81 -15.43 -9.22
CA SER A 165 9.32 -16.79 -9.44
C SER A 165 10.63 -16.96 -8.67
N GLY A 166 10.63 -17.74 -7.59
CA GLY A 166 11.74 -17.86 -6.66
C GLY A 166 11.74 -16.73 -5.64
N SER A 167 12.62 -15.74 -5.82
CA SER A 167 12.74 -14.59 -4.93
C SER A 167 12.93 -13.28 -5.72
N GLU A 168 12.38 -12.18 -5.23
CA GLU A 168 12.61 -10.84 -5.77
C GLU A 168 12.91 -9.87 -4.62
N TYR A 169 14.08 -9.23 -4.64
CA TYR A 169 14.54 -8.30 -3.60
C TYR A 169 14.54 -6.86 -4.13
N TRP A 170 13.83 -5.98 -3.44
CA TRP A 170 13.80 -4.55 -3.68
C TRP A 170 14.41 -3.84 -2.47
N LEU A 171 15.58 -3.25 -2.66
CA LEU A 171 16.41 -2.76 -1.56
C LEU A 171 16.48 -1.23 -1.56
N GLY A 172 16.14 -0.62 -0.42
CA GLY A 172 16.44 0.76 -0.11
C GLY A 172 17.74 0.84 0.66
N LEU A 173 18.73 1.48 0.06
CA LEU A 173 20.08 1.56 0.60
C LEU A 173 20.30 2.90 1.33
N PRO A 174 21.06 2.91 2.45
CA PRO A 174 21.39 4.13 3.15
C PRO A 174 22.39 4.95 2.33
N SER A 175 22.16 6.25 2.34
CA SER A 175 22.93 7.28 1.63
C SER A 175 23.75 8.17 2.57
N GLY A 176 23.56 8.03 3.89
CA GLY A 176 24.22 8.84 4.91
C GLY A 176 23.91 8.36 6.33
N PRO A 177 24.49 9.01 7.35
CA PRO A 177 24.48 8.54 8.74
C PRO A 177 23.22 8.89 9.53
N LYS A 178 22.27 9.67 8.99
CA LYS A 178 21.00 9.97 9.67
C LYS A 178 19.91 8.99 9.26
N ALA A 179 18.92 8.81 10.12
CA ALA A 179 17.77 7.94 9.84
C ALA A 179 17.03 8.30 8.54
N GLU A 180 16.96 9.59 8.19
CA GLU A 180 16.36 10.05 6.94
C GLU A 180 17.24 9.87 5.71
N ASP A 181 18.54 9.60 5.88
CA ASP A 181 19.51 9.52 4.79
C ASP A 181 19.41 8.15 4.08
N GLY A 182 18.26 7.84 3.51
CA GLY A 182 18.02 6.67 2.66
C GLY A 182 16.96 6.94 1.61
N VAL A 183 16.15 5.94 1.27
CA VAL A 183 15.09 6.12 0.27
C VAL A 183 14.01 7.05 0.82
N SER A 184 13.79 8.17 0.14
CA SER A 184 12.90 9.25 0.60
C SER A 184 11.82 9.57 -0.42
N ASP A 185 10.66 10.06 0.02
CA ASP A 185 9.52 10.46 -0.83
C ASP A 185 9.13 9.37 -1.85
N PHE A 186 8.99 8.14 -1.37
CA PHE A 186 8.71 6.97 -2.19
C PHE A 186 7.23 6.60 -2.12
N ARG A 187 6.61 6.33 -3.27
CA ARG A 187 5.20 5.90 -3.34
C ARG A 187 5.07 4.60 -4.09
N MET A 188 4.22 3.70 -3.61
CA MET A 188 3.89 2.47 -4.34
C MET A 188 2.40 2.20 -4.25
N THR A 189 1.75 2.07 -5.41
CA THR A 189 0.31 1.86 -5.46
C THR A 189 -0.16 1.01 -6.63
N GLY A 190 -1.23 0.24 -6.42
CA GLY A 190 -1.95 -0.47 -7.49
C GLY A 190 -1.21 -1.67 -8.08
N LEU A 191 -0.18 -2.18 -7.41
CA LEU A 191 0.55 -3.38 -7.83
C LEU A 191 0.02 -4.63 -7.14
N HIS A 192 -0.07 -5.74 -7.88
CA HIS A 192 -0.32 -7.06 -7.34
C HIS A 192 0.92 -7.93 -7.45
N PHE A 193 1.57 -8.23 -6.34
CA PHE A 193 2.64 -9.21 -6.25
C PHE A 193 2.04 -10.58 -5.94
N LYS A 194 2.30 -11.57 -6.80
CA LYS A 194 1.73 -12.91 -6.66
C LYS A 194 2.80 -13.95 -6.88
N ALA A 195 2.90 -14.94 -6.00
CA ALA A 195 3.77 -16.08 -6.22
C ALA A 195 3.37 -16.85 -7.49
N GLN A 196 4.38 -17.27 -8.26
CA GLN A 196 4.22 -18.17 -9.38
C GLN A 196 3.93 -19.59 -8.87
N ASN A 197 4.54 -19.98 -7.75
CA ASN A 197 4.29 -21.23 -7.05
C ASN A 197 3.32 -21.01 -5.88
N LEU A 198 2.03 -21.23 -6.10
CA LEU A 198 1.01 -21.06 -5.06
C LEU A 198 0.98 -22.21 -4.03
N VAL A 199 1.77 -23.27 -4.21
CA VAL A 199 1.85 -24.39 -3.28
C VAL A 199 2.92 -24.15 -2.22
N LYS A 200 4.10 -23.67 -2.63
CA LYS A 200 5.21 -23.36 -1.70
C LYS A 200 5.38 -21.87 -1.42
N GLY A 201 4.63 -21.03 -2.12
CA GLY A 201 4.87 -19.59 -2.15
C GLY A 201 6.17 -19.26 -2.89
N ASP A 202 6.40 -17.97 -3.04
CA ASP A 202 7.66 -17.38 -3.49
C ASP A 202 8.01 -16.23 -2.54
N LYS A 203 9.19 -15.62 -2.66
CA LYS A 203 9.62 -14.55 -1.73
C LYS A 203 9.68 -13.20 -2.41
N LEU A 204 8.91 -12.24 -1.94
CA LEU A 204 9.16 -10.82 -2.19
C LEU A 204 9.71 -10.21 -0.91
N LEU A 205 10.85 -9.54 -1.02
CA LEU A 205 11.43 -8.78 0.09
C LEU A 205 11.64 -7.33 -0.33
N ILE A 206 10.91 -6.43 0.29
CA ILE A 206 11.11 -4.98 0.20
C ILE A 206 11.80 -4.55 1.49
N MET A 207 13.10 -4.40 1.42
CA MET A 207 13.95 -4.13 2.58
C MET A 207 14.55 -2.75 2.47
N VAL A 208 14.57 -1.98 3.56
CA VAL A 208 15.16 -0.64 3.56
C VAL A 208 15.92 -0.38 4.84
N ASP A 209 17.09 0.22 4.68
CA ASP A 209 17.87 0.79 5.78
C ASP A 209 17.97 2.30 5.56
N HIS A 210 17.41 3.04 6.52
CA HIS A 210 17.19 4.48 6.47
C HIS A 210 16.20 4.91 5.37
N GLY A 211 15.49 6.01 5.63
CA GLY A 211 14.57 6.60 4.68
C GLY A 211 13.43 7.33 5.36
N LYS A 212 12.62 8.02 4.56
CA LYS A 212 11.48 8.76 5.08
C LYS A 212 10.37 8.97 4.06
N ASP A 213 9.18 9.29 4.55
CA ASP A 213 8.06 9.76 3.73
C ASP A 213 7.64 8.73 2.67
N TRP A 214 7.54 7.45 3.07
CA TRP A 214 6.99 6.40 2.21
C TRP A 214 5.46 6.38 2.26
N PHE A 215 4.82 6.19 1.10
CA PHE A 215 3.39 6.02 0.98
C PHE A 215 3.07 4.76 0.17
N ILE A 216 2.75 3.68 0.88
CA ILE A 216 2.49 2.36 0.31
C ILE A 216 1.00 2.07 0.45
N SER A 217 0.28 2.04 -0.67
CA SER A 217 -1.18 1.86 -0.59
C SER A 217 -1.80 1.09 -1.74
N HIS A 218 -2.96 0.46 -1.52
CA HIS A 218 -3.71 -0.22 -2.58
C HIS A 218 -2.90 -1.27 -3.34
N ASN A 219 -1.95 -1.93 -2.66
CA ASN A 219 -1.19 -3.04 -3.22
C ASN A 219 -1.74 -4.36 -2.68
N ARG A 220 -1.54 -5.42 -3.46
CA ARG A 220 -1.90 -6.78 -3.07
C ARG A 220 -0.65 -7.66 -3.09
N PHE A 221 -0.48 -8.47 -2.07
CA PHE A 221 0.59 -9.43 -1.91
C PHE A 221 -0.05 -10.81 -1.72
N THR A 222 0.24 -11.79 -2.58
CA THR A 222 -0.40 -13.11 -2.52
C THR A 222 0.64 -14.22 -2.54
N LEU A 223 0.78 -14.90 -1.40
CA LEU A 223 1.73 -15.98 -1.17
C LEU A 223 3.19 -15.64 -1.47
N VAL A 224 3.54 -14.35 -1.40
CA VAL A 224 4.91 -13.85 -1.61
C VAL A 224 5.70 -13.73 -0.29
N HIS A 225 5.20 -14.36 0.77
CA HIS A 225 5.70 -14.26 2.14
C HIS A 225 5.99 -15.67 2.65
N GLN A 226 7.24 -16.13 2.50
CA GLN A 226 7.67 -17.46 2.93
C GLN A 226 8.01 -17.50 4.42
N LYS A 227 8.13 -18.70 5.01
CA LYS A 227 8.55 -18.84 6.41
C LYS A 227 9.90 -18.17 6.67
N GLY A 228 10.04 -17.53 7.82
CA GLY A 228 11.26 -16.82 8.22
C GLY A 228 11.61 -15.64 7.31
N SER A 229 10.61 -15.04 6.67
CA SER A 229 10.80 -13.85 5.83
C SER A 229 9.76 -12.79 6.12
N HIS A 230 9.94 -11.63 5.49
CA HIS A 230 9.05 -10.47 5.57
C HIS A 230 8.76 -9.98 4.16
N VAL A 231 7.60 -9.37 3.95
CA VAL A 231 7.33 -8.60 2.71
C VAL A 231 8.01 -7.25 2.81
N PHE A 232 7.85 -6.58 3.95
CA PHE A 232 8.52 -5.33 4.30
C PHE A 232 9.41 -5.55 5.51
N ASP A 233 10.71 -5.36 5.33
CA ASP A 233 11.72 -5.45 6.38
C ASP A 233 12.40 -4.09 6.55
N LEU A 234 11.98 -3.34 7.57
CA LEU A 234 12.18 -1.90 7.63
C LEU A 234 13.10 -1.52 8.78
N GLY A 235 14.31 -1.08 8.48
CA GLY A 235 15.29 -0.56 9.42
C GLY A 235 15.27 0.97 9.45
N SER A 236 15.01 1.57 10.61
CA SER A 236 15.09 3.02 10.84
C SER A 236 14.26 3.89 9.88
N LEU A 237 13.17 3.36 9.31
CA LEU A 237 12.29 4.12 8.43
C LEU A 237 11.53 5.22 9.22
N GLN A 238 11.45 6.42 8.64
CA GLN A 238 10.81 7.58 9.28
C GLN A 238 9.50 8.00 8.58
N ASN A 239 8.54 8.53 9.33
CA ASN A 239 7.38 9.30 8.82
C ASN A 239 6.64 8.66 7.63
N SER A 240 6.33 7.36 7.74
CA SER A 240 5.87 6.56 6.60
C SER A 240 4.51 5.92 6.85
N ARG A 241 3.74 5.73 5.77
CA ARG A 241 2.37 5.21 5.80
C ARG A 241 2.19 3.99 4.92
N PHE A 242 1.56 2.97 5.50
CA PHE A 242 1.09 1.76 4.85
C PHE A 242 -0.42 1.69 5.01
N SER A 243 -1.18 1.83 3.93
CA SER A 243 -2.65 1.82 4.05
C SER A 243 -3.38 1.14 2.91
N GLU A 244 -4.48 0.47 3.21
CA GLU A 244 -5.33 -0.16 2.19
C GLU A 244 -4.57 -1.20 1.34
N ASN A 245 -3.56 -1.85 1.92
CA ASN A 245 -2.89 -2.98 1.29
C ASN A 245 -3.52 -4.30 1.75
N GLU A 246 -3.39 -5.33 0.92
CA GLU A 246 -3.87 -6.67 1.23
C GLU A 246 -2.72 -7.69 1.17
N PHE A 247 -2.53 -8.45 2.25
CA PHE A 247 -1.57 -9.52 2.38
C PHE A 247 -2.32 -10.85 2.50
N TYR A 248 -2.15 -11.73 1.51
CA TYR A 248 -2.84 -13.02 1.45
C TYR A 248 -1.85 -14.17 1.63
N GLY A 249 -1.96 -14.84 2.78
CA GLY A 249 -1.25 -16.07 3.08
C GLY A 249 0.24 -15.89 3.40
N TYR A 250 0.63 -16.44 4.54
CA TYR A 250 1.99 -16.60 5.01
C TYR A 250 2.40 -18.07 4.95
N ALA A 251 3.61 -18.32 4.47
CA ALA A 251 4.31 -19.60 4.52
C ALA A 251 3.40 -20.81 4.18
N PRO A 252 2.90 -20.92 2.94
CA PRO A 252 2.04 -22.03 2.52
C PRO A 252 2.74 -23.42 2.64
N ASP A 253 4.06 -23.45 2.79
CA ASP A 253 4.85 -24.66 3.04
C ASP A 253 5.09 -24.95 4.53
N LEU A 254 4.60 -24.10 5.44
CA LEU A 254 4.74 -24.27 6.88
C LEU A 254 3.71 -25.27 7.39
N ASP A 255 4.20 -26.44 7.79
CA ASP A 255 3.38 -27.46 8.42
C ASP A 255 3.09 -27.06 9.87
N SER A 256 1.79 -26.93 10.18
CA SER A 256 1.27 -26.67 11.53
C SER A 256 1.81 -27.60 12.63
N GLN A 257 2.26 -28.81 12.26
CA GLN A 257 2.87 -29.75 13.20
C GLN A 257 4.32 -29.39 13.58
N GLU A 258 4.99 -28.48 12.84
CA GLU A 258 6.38 -28.09 13.11
C GLU A 258 6.58 -27.41 14.46
N LEU A 259 5.60 -26.63 14.96
CA LEU A 259 5.67 -26.02 16.31
C LEU A 259 5.71 -27.02 17.46
N PHE A 260 5.14 -28.20 17.27
CA PHE A 260 5.08 -29.22 18.32
C PHE A 260 6.37 -30.05 18.40
N LYS A 261 7.37 -29.75 17.55
CA LYS A 261 8.71 -30.36 17.60
C LYS A 261 9.59 -29.61 18.61
N LYS A 262 10.41 -30.35 19.36
CA LYS A 262 11.24 -29.84 20.48
C LYS A 262 12.29 -28.79 20.09
N ASP A 263 12.68 -28.72 18.82
CA ASP A 263 13.79 -27.88 18.32
C ASP A 263 13.35 -26.90 17.21
N HIS A 264 12.15 -26.30 17.33
CA HIS A 264 11.65 -25.40 16.31
C HIS A 264 12.36 -24.03 16.33
N ASN A 265 12.54 -23.45 15.15
CA ASN A 265 12.94 -22.07 15.01
C ASN A 265 11.70 -21.17 15.13
N LEU A 266 11.57 -20.43 16.24
CA LEU A 266 10.46 -19.50 16.44
C LEU A 266 10.36 -18.44 15.33
N HIS A 267 11.47 -18.12 14.64
CA HIS A 267 11.47 -17.19 13.51
C HIS A 267 10.58 -17.64 12.35
N ASP A 268 10.32 -18.94 12.20
CA ASP A 268 9.41 -19.43 11.18
C ASP A 268 7.95 -19.07 11.46
N PHE A 269 7.63 -18.57 12.66
CA PHE A 269 6.26 -18.27 13.10
C PHE A 269 5.99 -16.79 13.33
N TYR A 270 7.01 -15.94 13.31
CA TYR A 270 6.87 -14.50 13.53
C TYR A 270 5.98 -13.82 12.47
N ALA A 271 5.96 -14.36 11.25
CA ALA A 271 4.94 -14.09 10.24
C ALA A 271 4.68 -12.62 9.92
N GLU A 272 5.65 -11.73 10.17
CA GLU A 272 5.49 -10.30 9.99
C GLU A 272 5.55 -9.96 8.51
N ALA A 273 4.41 -9.56 7.93
CA ALA A 273 4.42 -9.01 6.59
C ALA A 273 5.05 -7.61 6.59
N ILE A 274 4.92 -6.88 7.70
CA ILE A 274 5.57 -5.61 7.98
C ILE A 274 6.35 -5.75 9.29
N GLN A 275 7.68 -5.84 9.18
CA GLN A 275 8.60 -5.79 10.31
C GLN A 275 9.16 -4.36 10.44
N LEU A 276 9.14 -3.84 11.66
CA LEU A 276 9.68 -2.53 12.02
C LEU A 276 10.85 -2.72 12.97
N ASP A 277 12.05 -2.33 12.57
CA ASP A 277 13.22 -2.47 13.40
C ASP A 277 14.15 -1.26 13.36
N ALA A 278 15.10 -1.26 14.27
CA ALA A 278 16.19 -0.30 14.31
C ALA A 278 17.29 -0.76 13.36
N SER A 279 17.80 0.16 12.55
CA SER A 279 19.03 -0.12 11.82
C SER A 279 20.21 -0.23 12.77
N ASP A 280 21.13 -1.15 12.48
CA ASP A 280 22.30 -1.40 13.30
C ASP A 280 23.52 -1.75 12.43
N PRO A 281 24.76 -1.51 12.91
CA PRO A 281 25.97 -1.70 12.11
C PRO A 281 26.38 -3.17 11.95
N ASN A 282 25.81 -4.07 12.75
CA ASN A 282 26.08 -5.50 12.68
C ASN A 282 25.25 -6.17 11.59
N GLY A 283 24.10 -5.59 11.21
CA GLY A 283 23.20 -6.13 10.21
C GLY A 283 22.49 -7.37 10.71
N VAL A 284 22.07 -7.40 11.98
CA VAL A 284 21.34 -8.56 12.52
C VAL A 284 19.89 -8.52 12.03
N TRP A 285 19.28 -7.33 12.04
CA TRP A 285 17.89 -7.14 11.62
C TRP A 285 17.65 -7.49 10.15
N ASP A 286 18.62 -7.19 9.26
CA ASP A 286 18.53 -7.44 7.81
C ASP A 286 19.19 -8.75 7.35
N ALA A 287 19.57 -9.60 8.31
CA ALA A 287 20.37 -10.81 8.08
C ALA A 287 21.68 -10.56 7.29
N GLY A 288 22.24 -9.35 7.37
CA GLY A 288 23.46 -8.93 6.72
C GLY A 288 23.33 -8.66 5.21
N ILE A 289 22.10 -8.61 4.67
CA ILE A 289 21.87 -8.44 3.23
C ILE A 289 22.41 -7.08 2.75
N ILE A 290 22.02 -5.97 3.38
CA ILE A 290 22.44 -4.63 2.95
C ILE A 290 23.94 -4.46 3.18
N LYS A 291 24.45 -4.96 4.30
CA LYS A 291 25.89 -4.96 4.59
C LYS A 291 26.71 -5.70 3.53
N SER A 292 26.20 -6.80 2.97
CA SER A 292 26.89 -7.56 1.92
C SER A 292 26.94 -6.83 0.57
N ILE A 293 25.98 -5.94 0.33
CA ILE A 293 25.83 -5.18 -0.91
C ILE A 293 26.58 -3.86 -0.85
N GLN A 294 26.60 -3.21 0.32
CA GLN A 294 27.14 -1.88 0.51
C GLN A 294 28.28 -1.90 1.54
N ALA A 295 29.51 -1.91 1.05
CA ALA A 295 30.72 -2.04 1.89
C ALA A 295 30.85 -0.94 2.98
N ASN A 296 30.33 0.26 2.71
CA ASN A 296 30.36 1.38 3.65
C ASN A 296 29.15 1.44 4.60
N ASN A 297 28.30 0.41 4.64
CA ASN A 297 27.09 0.40 5.48
C ASN A 297 27.37 0.70 6.97
N HIS A 298 28.50 0.20 7.48
CA HIS A 298 28.95 0.41 8.86
C HIS A 298 29.21 1.90 9.20
N LEU A 299 29.50 2.76 8.21
CA LEU A 299 29.68 4.19 8.42
C LEU A 299 28.34 4.92 8.59
N TYR A 300 27.28 4.38 7.99
CA TYR A 300 25.94 4.98 8.02
C TYR A 300 25.15 4.52 9.23
N ASN A 301 25.44 3.32 9.74
CA ASN A 301 24.75 2.73 10.88
C ASN A 301 25.50 2.86 12.22
N GLN A 302 26.35 3.89 12.39
CA GLN A 302 27.05 4.11 13.65
C GLN A 302 26.10 4.49 14.79
N THR A 303 25.00 5.16 14.45
CA THR A 303 23.93 5.47 15.38
C THR A 303 22.75 4.56 15.10
N ARG A 304 22.27 3.88 16.14
CA ARG A 304 21.08 3.05 16.07
C ARG A 304 19.84 3.94 16.14
N PHE A 305 19.14 4.10 15.02
CA PHE A 305 17.85 4.79 14.98
C PHE A 305 16.71 3.79 15.05
N LEU A 306 15.56 4.19 15.58
CA LEU A 306 14.35 3.35 15.58
C LEU A 306 13.49 3.72 14.37
N CYS A 307 12.71 2.78 13.84
CA CYS A 307 11.56 3.13 13.02
C CYS A 307 10.63 4.07 13.80
N ASN A 308 10.22 5.19 13.23
CA ASN A 308 9.49 6.24 13.95
C ASN A 308 8.56 7.05 13.04
N GLY A 309 7.41 7.48 13.58
CA GLY A 309 6.37 8.16 12.80
C GLY A 309 5.69 7.24 11.79
N ILE A 310 5.52 5.95 12.11
CA ILE A 310 4.95 4.96 11.19
C ILE A 310 3.44 4.84 11.39
N SER A 311 2.67 4.84 10.30
CA SER A 311 1.22 4.61 10.32
C SER A 311 0.86 3.40 9.47
N ILE A 312 0.22 2.39 10.07
CA ILE A 312 -0.29 1.19 9.40
C ILE A 312 -1.80 1.14 9.59
N ASP A 313 -2.55 1.50 8.56
CA ASP A 313 -3.97 1.83 8.68
C ASP A 313 -4.83 1.23 7.56
N HIS A 314 -5.95 0.59 7.91
CA HIS A 314 -6.87 -0.05 6.94
C HIS A 314 -6.24 -1.14 6.04
N ASN A 315 -5.23 -1.87 6.50
CA ASN A 315 -4.68 -3.02 5.77
C ASN A 315 -5.41 -4.31 6.13
N HIS A 316 -5.38 -5.29 5.24
CA HIS A 316 -5.94 -6.62 5.45
C HIS A 316 -4.85 -7.69 5.43
N PHE A 317 -4.77 -8.48 6.49
CA PHE A 317 -3.88 -9.63 6.66
C PHE A 317 -4.77 -10.88 6.69
N LEU A 318 -4.87 -11.56 5.54
CA LEU A 318 -5.88 -12.55 5.26
C LEU A 318 -5.26 -13.92 4.98
N PRO A 319 -5.96 -15.02 5.28
CA PRO A 319 -5.51 -16.34 4.84
C PRO A 319 -5.65 -16.46 3.32
N TYR A 320 -4.89 -17.37 2.73
CA TYR A 320 -5.12 -17.83 1.37
C TYR A 320 -5.95 -19.11 1.40
N LYS A 321 -7.10 -19.10 0.73
CA LYS A 321 -8.03 -20.24 0.64
C LYS A 321 -7.99 -20.84 -0.75
N ASN A 322 -8.07 -22.17 -0.85
CA ASN A 322 -8.24 -22.84 -2.14
C ASN A 322 -9.70 -22.71 -2.66
N GLU A 323 -9.97 -23.26 -3.84
CA GLU A 323 -11.30 -23.23 -4.47
C GLU A 323 -12.40 -23.90 -3.64
N LYS A 324 -12.04 -24.80 -2.71
CA LYS A 324 -12.97 -25.48 -1.79
C LYS A 324 -13.22 -24.68 -0.52
N GLY A 325 -12.56 -23.52 -0.35
CA GLY A 325 -12.63 -22.69 0.85
C GLY A 325 -11.67 -23.09 1.98
N ASN A 326 -10.85 -24.13 1.79
CA ASN A 326 -9.89 -24.56 2.81
C ASN A 326 -8.72 -23.60 2.86
N ILE A 327 -8.27 -23.26 4.06
CA ILE A 327 -7.05 -22.48 4.29
C ILE A 327 -5.84 -23.31 3.85
N ILE A 328 -5.04 -22.74 2.96
CA ILE A 328 -3.76 -23.29 2.47
C ILE A 328 -2.59 -22.54 3.12
N ALA A 329 -2.79 -21.27 3.45
CA ALA A 329 -1.82 -20.44 4.16
C ALA A 329 -2.56 -19.48 5.09
N TYR A 330 -2.06 -19.33 6.30
CA TYR A 330 -2.64 -18.48 7.33
C TYR A 330 -2.34 -16.99 7.09
N GLY A 331 -3.06 -16.09 7.75
CA GLY A 331 -2.80 -14.65 7.71
C GLY A 331 -1.44 -14.29 8.35
N ALA A 332 -0.84 -13.20 7.85
CA ALA A 332 0.39 -12.62 8.37
C ALA A 332 0.12 -11.67 9.56
N SER A 333 1.18 -11.14 10.16
CA SER A 333 1.19 -10.22 11.31
C SER A 333 1.91 -8.90 10.98
N ILE A 334 1.90 -7.98 11.95
CA ILE A 334 2.78 -6.81 12.02
C ILE A 334 3.63 -6.95 13.29
N GLY A 335 4.92 -6.64 13.21
CA GLY A 335 5.78 -6.80 14.37
C GLY A 335 7.14 -6.14 14.30
N GLN A 336 7.98 -6.58 15.22
CA GLN A 336 9.38 -6.20 15.39
C GLN A 336 10.15 -7.28 16.16
N HIS A 337 11.43 -7.48 15.86
CA HIS A 337 12.23 -8.54 16.50
C HIS A 337 13.49 -8.08 17.20
N SER A 338 14.16 -7.06 16.70
CA SER A 338 15.53 -6.76 17.13
C SER A 338 15.63 -5.51 18.01
N SER A 339 14.57 -4.71 18.12
CA SER A 339 14.61 -3.37 18.73
C SER A 339 13.32 -3.00 19.48
N LYS A 340 13.26 -1.80 20.07
CA LYS A 340 11.98 -1.09 20.28
C LYS A 340 11.68 -0.27 19.02
N VAL A 341 10.48 0.25 18.87
CA VAL A 341 10.17 1.26 17.85
C VAL A 341 9.77 2.60 18.49
N GLY A 342 9.88 3.68 17.71
CA GLY A 342 9.43 5.01 18.10
C GLY A 342 7.91 5.16 18.00
N GLN A 343 7.42 6.32 17.58
CA GLN A 343 5.99 6.57 17.39
C GLN A 343 5.43 5.68 16.28
N VAL A 344 4.43 4.85 16.60
CA VAL A 344 3.77 3.97 15.63
C VAL A 344 2.26 3.97 15.87
N SER A 345 1.47 4.06 14.81
CA SER A 345 0.01 3.98 14.82
C SER A 345 -0.45 2.79 13.99
N ILE A 346 -1.14 1.82 14.59
CA ILE A 346 -1.69 0.63 13.95
C ILE A 346 -3.20 0.60 14.16
N ARG A 347 -3.98 0.94 13.13
CA ARG A 347 -5.43 1.17 13.27
C ARG A 347 -6.26 0.59 12.14
N HIS A 348 -7.49 0.20 12.44
CA HIS A 348 -8.48 -0.23 11.43
C HIS A 348 -8.02 -1.38 10.52
N ASN A 349 -7.01 -2.14 10.93
CA ASN A 349 -6.56 -3.29 10.15
C ASN A 349 -7.43 -4.51 10.45
N VAL A 350 -7.52 -5.42 9.48
CA VAL A 350 -8.21 -6.71 9.65
C VAL A 350 -7.16 -7.82 9.64
N PHE A 351 -7.19 -8.65 10.66
CA PHE A 351 -6.38 -9.85 10.80
C PHE A 351 -7.34 -11.05 10.80
N GLU A 352 -7.21 -11.95 9.83
CA GLU A 352 -8.02 -13.17 9.75
C GLU A 352 -7.11 -14.39 9.76
N ASN A 353 -7.44 -15.38 10.60
CA ASN A 353 -6.74 -16.67 10.65
C ASN A 353 -5.21 -16.50 10.70
N CYS A 354 -4.70 -15.58 11.52
CA CYS A 354 -3.27 -15.34 11.59
C CYS A 354 -2.55 -16.55 12.19
N ILE A 355 -1.42 -16.93 11.61
CA ILE A 355 -0.73 -18.14 12.02
C ILE A 355 -0.38 -18.13 13.51
N VAL A 356 0.04 -16.97 13.99
CA VAL A 356 0.42 -16.70 15.38
C VAL A 356 -0.71 -16.92 16.39
N SER A 357 -1.99 -16.79 15.99
CA SER A 357 -3.12 -17.05 16.89
C SER A 357 -3.50 -18.53 16.97
N GLN A 358 -3.08 -19.36 16.02
CA GLN A 358 -3.45 -20.78 15.94
C GLN A 358 -2.56 -21.70 16.79
N PHE A 359 -1.42 -21.19 17.28
CA PHE A 359 -0.33 -22.01 17.80
C PHE A 359 0.04 -21.73 19.25
N SER A 360 -0.96 -21.49 20.11
CA SER A 360 -0.73 -21.09 21.50
C SER A 360 -0.78 -22.25 22.51
N PRO A 361 0.33 -22.98 22.73
CA PRO A 361 0.68 -23.44 24.07
C PRO A 361 1.77 -22.56 24.71
N VAL A 362 2.50 -21.77 23.89
CA VAL A 362 3.55 -20.84 24.35
C VAL A 362 3.02 -19.41 24.26
N LYS A 363 2.79 -18.78 25.41
CA LYS A 363 2.45 -17.35 25.48
C LYS A 363 3.70 -16.52 25.25
N SER A 364 4.02 -16.24 24.00
CA SER A 364 5.08 -15.30 23.62
C SER A 364 4.48 -14.05 22.99
N TRP A 365 4.99 -12.88 23.37
CA TRP A 365 4.48 -11.62 22.86
C TRP A 365 4.72 -11.45 21.35
N VAL A 366 5.79 -12.06 20.80
CA VAL A 366 6.11 -12.12 19.35
C VAL A 366 5.18 -13.04 18.56
N LEU A 367 4.29 -13.77 19.23
CA LEU A 367 3.28 -14.62 18.61
C LEU A 367 1.88 -13.98 18.71
N ALA A 368 1.81 -12.66 18.56
CA ALA A 368 0.56 -11.92 18.43
C ALA A 368 0.42 -11.33 17.02
N PRO A 369 -0.81 -11.19 16.47
CA PRO A 369 -1.00 -10.59 15.14
C PRO A 369 -0.45 -9.17 15.03
N ILE A 370 -0.38 -8.45 16.15
CA ILE A 370 0.38 -7.21 16.32
C ILE A 370 1.30 -7.40 17.51
N HIS A 371 2.61 -7.31 17.31
CA HIS A 371 3.60 -7.42 18.39
C HIS A 371 4.67 -6.34 18.25
N VAL A 372 4.39 -5.17 18.82
CA VAL A 372 5.27 -4.00 18.70
C VAL A 372 5.53 -3.39 20.08
N LEU A 373 6.79 -3.10 20.39
CA LEU A 373 7.20 -2.48 21.65
C LEU A 373 7.54 -1.00 21.43
N SER A 374 6.65 -0.11 21.87
CA SER A 374 6.85 1.34 21.80
C SER A 374 6.21 2.05 22.98
N ASP A 375 6.88 3.08 23.47
CA ASP A 375 6.37 3.97 24.52
C ASP A 375 5.35 4.98 23.95
N GLN A 376 5.16 5.01 22.62
CA GLN A 376 4.24 5.88 21.87
C GLN A 376 3.42 5.06 20.85
N LEU A 377 2.94 3.88 21.27
CA LEU A 377 2.12 2.99 20.45
C LEU A 377 0.64 3.42 20.44
N ASP A 378 0.23 3.91 19.27
CA ASP A 378 -1.13 4.10 18.79
C ASP A 378 -1.87 2.84 18.30
N CYS A 379 -2.48 1.97 19.13
CA CYS A 379 -3.10 0.73 18.63
C CYS A 379 -4.59 0.58 18.98
N PHE A 380 -5.49 0.82 18.02
CA PHE A 380 -6.94 0.69 18.25
C PHE A 380 -7.76 0.36 16.99
N ASN A 381 -9.00 -0.08 17.18
CA ASN A 381 -9.96 -0.43 16.11
C ASN A 381 -9.47 -1.48 15.10
N ASN A 382 -8.49 -2.31 15.46
CA ASN A 382 -8.11 -3.47 14.67
C ASN A 382 -9.12 -4.61 14.91
N VAL A 383 -9.46 -5.34 13.85
CA VAL A 383 -10.39 -6.47 13.89
C VAL A 383 -9.61 -7.77 13.78
N PHE A 384 -9.78 -8.66 14.73
CA PHE A 384 -9.17 -10.00 14.74
C PHE A 384 -10.27 -11.05 14.54
N LYS A 385 -10.12 -11.89 13.52
CA LYS A 385 -11.05 -12.97 13.18
C LYS A 385 -10.28 -14.28 13.19
N GLU A 386 -10.83 -15.25 13.90
CA GLU A 386 -10.32 -16.63 13.90
C GLU A 386 -10.96 -17.46 12.79
#